data_AF-E2BLX0-F1
#
_entry.id   AF-E2BLX0-F1
#
_cell.length_a   1.000
_cell.length_b   1.000
_cell.length_c   1.000
_cell.angle_alpha   90.00
_cell.angle_beta   90.00
_cell.angle_gamma   90.00
#
_symmetry.space_group_name_H-M   'P 1'
#
loop_
_entity.id
_entity.type
_entity.pdbx_description
1 polymer ?
#
loop_
_entity_poly.entity_id
_entity_poly.type
_entity_poly.pdbx_seq_one_letter_code
_entity_poly.pdbx_strand_id
1 'polypeptide(L)'
;CQKSSDTFCYICSKYEVSCLRKEINEEVKRLYENCFSRKLLHQETNWVPHIICNSCRLMLYRSKNSKNQKYRRYSTPIIWKKP
;
A
#
# COMPACT_ATOMS: atom_id res chain seq x y z
N CYS A 1 -8.98 1.13 22.54
CA CYS A 1 -9.36 1.89 21.33
C CYS A 1 -9.09 1.00 20.11
N GLN A 2 -10.06 0.18 19.69
CA GLN A 2 -9.94 -0.69 18.51
C GLN A 2 -10.17 0.15 17.24
N LYS A 3 -9.19 0.96 16.85
CA LYS A 3 -9.21 1.53 15.50
C LYS A 3 -8.78 0.41 14.54
N SER A 4 -9.65 0.08 13.59
CA SER A 4 -9.31 -0.88 12.52
C SER A 4 -8.03 -0.44 11.82
N SER A 5 -7.15 -1.40 11.50
CA SER A 5 -5.94 -1.19 10.70
C SER A 5 -6.28 -0.60 9.32
N ASP A 6 -7.48 -0.83 8.81
CA ASP A 6 -8.03 -0.30 7.56
C ASP A 6 -8.37 1.20 7.60
N THR A 7 -7.78 1.92 8.56
CA THR A 7 -7.74 3.38 8.59
C THR A 7 -6.42 3.94 8.05
N PHE A 8 -5.37 3.11 7.97
CA PHE A 8 -4.05 3.48 7.51
C PHE A 8 -3.74 2.86 6.16
N CYS A 9 -2.96 3.56 5.34
CA CYS A 9 -2.45 2.99 4.09
C CYS A 9 -1.36 1.94 4.37
N TYR A 10 -1.47 0.75 3.78
CA TYR A 10 -0.46 -0.30 3.92
C TYR A 10 0.96 0.16 3.51
N ILE A 11 1.07 1.01 2.48
CA ILE A 11 2.36 1.39 1.89
C ILE A 11 3.08 2.46 2.70
N CYS A 12 2.35 3.50 3.14
CA CYS A 12 2.95 4.70 3.74
C CYS A 12 2.53 4.95 5.19
N SER A 13 1.70 4.06 5.78
CA SER A 13 1.13 4.15 7.12
C SER A 13 0.42 5.47 7.45
N LYS A 14 0.09 6.28 6.45
CA LYS A 14 -0.68 7.52 6.65
C LYS A 14 -2.16 7.19 6.79
N TYR A 15 -2.83 7.92 7.68
CA TYR A 15 -4.28 7.89 7.80
C TYR A 15 -4.91 8.34 6.49
N GLU A 16 -6.00 7.67 6.10
CA GLU A 16 -6.80 8.06 4.94
C GLU A 16 -8.28 8.12 5.31
N VAL A 17 -8.96 9.15 4.80
CA VAL A 17 -10.41 9.32 4.99
C VAL A 17 -11.15 8.21 4.26
N SER A 18 -12.24 7.70 4.85
CA SER A 18 -12.94 6.49 4.38
C SER A 18 -13.30 6.51 2.89
N CYS A 19 -13.75 7.64 2.35
CA CYS A 19 -14.14 7.79 0.95
C CYS A 19 -12.97 7.71 -0.05
N LEU A 20 -11.72 7.91 0.40
CA LEU A 20 -10.52 7.88 -0.44
C LEU A 20 -9.73 6.58 -0.33
N ARG A 21 -10.11 5.68 0.58
CA ARG A 21 -9.49 4.37 0.75
C ARG A 21 -9.72 3.53 -0.49
N LYS A 22 -8.70 2.76 -0.86
CA LYS A 22 -8.73 1.84 -1.99
C LYS A 22 -8.35 0.46 -1.51
N GLU A 23 -9.13 -0.53 -1.89
CA GLU A 23 -8.85 -1.93 -1.58
C GLU A 23 -7.60 -2.41 -2.31
N ILE A 24 -6.90 -3.36 -1.68
CA ILE A 24 -5.75 -4.04 -2.27
C ILE A 24 -6.27 -5.23 -3.09
N ASN A 25 -6.50 -5.00 -4.39
CA ASN A 25 -6.83 -6.05 -5.34
C ASN A 25 -5.57 -6.70 -5.95
N GLU A 26 -5.74 -7.76 -6.74
CA GLU A 26 -4.64 -8.47 -7.40
C GLU A 26 -3.76 -7.59 -8.30
N GLU A 27 -4.35 -6.58 -8.96
CA GLU A 27 -3.56 -5.64 -9.76
C GLU A 27 -2.64 -4.79 -8.86
N VAL A 28 -3.16 -4.28 -7.74
CA VAL A 28 -2.38 -3.51 -6.77
C VAL A 28 -1.26 -4.36 -6.17
N LYS A 29 -1.51 -5.63 -5.85
CA LYS A 29 -0.48 -6.57 -5.36
C LYS A 29 0.66 -6.75 -6.37
N ARG A 30 0.33 -7.00 -7.64
CA ARG A 30 1.32 -7.13 -8.72
C ARG A 30 2.12 -5.85 -8.93
N LEU A 31 1.46 -4.69 -8.92
CA LEU A 31 2.14 -3.40 -9.05
C LEU A 31 3.05 -3.11 -7.86
N TYR A 32 2.63 -3.46 -6.64
CA TYR A 32 3.44 -3.34 -5.44
C TYR A 32 4.71 -4.21 -5.55
N GLU A 33 4.55 -5.48 -5.92
CA GLU A 33 5.68 -6.39 -6.14
C GLU A 33 6.66 -5.86 -7.18
N ASN A 34 6.16 -5.37 -8.31
CA ASN A 34 7.01 -4.78 -9.34
C ASN A 34 7.70 -3.48 -8.89
N CYS A 35 7.01 -2.65 -8.11
CA CYS A 35 7.52 -1.36 -7.66
C CYS A 35 8.58 -1.51 -6.55
N PHE A 36 8.36 -2.43 -5.62
CA PHE A 36 9.16 -2.59 -4.40
C PHE A 36 10.07 -3.83 -4.41
N SER A 37 9.93 -4.71 -5.42
CA SER A 37 10.57 -6.02 -5.50
C SER A 37 10.30 -6.88 -4.26
N ARG A 38 9.12 -6.73 -3.66
CA ARG A 38 8.69 -7.39 -2.41
C ARG A 38 7.22 -7.75 -2.46
N LYS A 39 6.88 -8.91 -1.91
CA LYS A 39 5.49 -9.35 -1.78
C LYS A 39 4.75 -8.57 -0.71
N LEU A 40 3.45 -8.37 -0.91
CA LEU A 40 2.54 -7.88 0.12
C LEU A 40 2.34 -9.00 1.14
N LEU A 41 2.56 -8.71 2.42
CA LEU A 41 2.57 -9.72 3.50
C LEU A 41 1.36 -9.53 4.40
N HIS A 42 0.96 -10.62 5.06
CA HIS A 42 -0.02 -10.64 6.16
C HIS A 42 -1.43 -10.11 5.79
N GLN A 43 -1.79 -10.06 4.50
CA GLN A 43 -3.11 -9.61 4.01
C GLN A 43 -4.28 -10.54 4.38
N GLU A 44 -4.03 -11.62 5.12
CA GLU A 44 -5.05 -12.49 5.72
C GLU A 44 -5.30 -12.15 7.20
N THR A 45 -4.58 -11.16 7.75
CA THR A 45 -4.57 -10.85 9.17
C THR A 45 -5.12 -9.46 9.46
N ASN A 46 -5.94 -9.34 10.49
CA ASN A 46 -6.65 -8.10 10.82
C ASN A 46 -5.78 -7.00 11.44
N TRP A 47 -4.48 -7.23 11.66
CA TRP A 47 -3.58 -6.24 12.29
C TRP A 47 -2.81 -5.40 11.27
N VAL A 48 -2.77 -5.81 9.99
CA VAL A 48 -2.26 -4.98 8.90
C VAL A 48 -3.41 -4.33 8.14
N PRO A 49 -3.18 -3.21 7.45
CA PRO A 49 -4.21 -2.63 6.59
C PRO A 49 -4.42 -3.44 5.31
N HIS A 50 -5.67 -3.59 4.91
CA HIS A 50 -6.10 -4.17 3.63
C HIS A 50 -6.42 -3.07 2.59
N ILE A 51 -6.10 -1.82 2.93
CA ILE A 51 -6.35 -0.64 2.12
C ILE A 51 -5.07 0.16 1.87
N ILE A 52 -5.08 0.89 0.76
CA ILE A 52 -4.08 1.88 0.42
C ILE A 52 -4.75 3.24 0.17
N CYS A 53 -4.00 4.31 0.38
CA CYS A 53 -4.45 5.65 0.03
C CYS A 53 -4.40 5.86 -1.48
N ASN A 54 -5.25 6.77 -1.99
CA ASN A 54 -5.34 7.04 -3.43
C ASN A 54 -3.99 7.54 -4.00
N SER A 55 -3.21 8.27 -3.20
CA SER A 55 -1.88 8.74 -3.61
C SER A 55 -0.88 7.59 -3.84
N CYS A 56 -0.87 6.57 -2.97
CA CYS A 56 -0.04 5.39 -3.16
C CYS A 56 -0.54 4.52 -4.31
N ARG A 57 -1.86 4.41 -4.49
CA ARG A 57 -2.44 3.76 -5.67
C ARG A 57 -1.94 4.40 -6.95
N LEU A 58 -2.12 5.71 -7.12
CA LEU A 58 -1.67 6.43 -8.31
C LEU A 58 -0.16 6.32 -8.53
N MET A 59 0.64 6.31 -7.46
CA MET A 59 2.09 6.08 -7.54
C MET A 59 2.41 4.71 -8.14
N LEU A 60 1.75 3.65 -7.67
CA LEU A 60 1.90 2.29 -8.20
C LEU A 60 1.54 2.22 -9.69
N TYR A 61 0.39 2.76 -10.09
CA TYR A 61 -0.01 2.77 -11.51
C TYR A 61 0.95 3.56 -12.39
N ARG A 62 1.50 4.69 -11.90
CA ARG A 62 2.52 5.46 -12.65
C ARG A 62 3.82 4.68 -12.81
N SER A 63 4.19 3.87 -11.83
CA SER A 63 5.38 3.00 -11.92
C SER A 63 5.24 1.88 -12.96
N LYS A 64 4.00 1.48 -13.33
CA LYS A 64 3.76 0.50 -14.40
C LYS A 64 4.40 0.90 -15.73
N ASN A 65 4.32 2.20 -16.06
CA ASN A 65 4.73 2.73 -17.35
C ASN A 65 6.19 3.22 -17.37
N SER A 66 6.87 3.21 -16.22
CA SER A 66 8.23 3.71 -16.12
C SER A 66 9.09 2.69 -15.38
N LYS A 67 10.06 2.09 -16.09
CA LYS A 67 11.15 1.35 -15.46
C LYS A 67 11.99 2.23 -14.51
N ASN A 68 11.78 3.55 -14.53
CA ASN A 68 12.49 4.50 -13.68
C ASN A 68 11.77 4.69 -12.34
N GLN A 69 12.56 4.60 -11.26
CA GLN A 69 12.18 4.93 -9.88
C GLN A 69 11.71 6.39 -9.68
N LYS A 70 11.73 7.23 -10.74
CA LYS A 70 11.41 8.66 -10.69
C LYS A 70 10.02 8.98 -10.12
N TYR A 71 9.06 8.07 -10.25
CA TYR A 71 7.69 8.25 -9.74
C TYR A 71 7.46 7.65 -8.34
N ARG A 72 8.46 6.94 -7.80
CA ARG A 72 8.38 6.29 -6.50
C ARG A 72 8.57 7.35 -5.42
N ARG A 73 7.47 7.77 -4.78
CA ARG A 73 7.51 8.71 -3.64
C ARG A 73 8.17 8.09 -2.41
N TYR A 74 8.19 6.76 -2.31
CA TYR A 74 8.70 6.02 -1.17
C TYR A 74 9.72 4.99 -1.64
N SER A 75 11.00 5.20 -1.30
CA SER A 75 12.07 4.24 -1.61
C SER A 75 11.90 2.91 -0.87
N THR A 76 11.20 2.86 0.26
CA THR A 76 10.89 1.63 0.98
C THR A 76 9.45 1.72 1.52
N PRO A 77 8.62 0.67 1.39
CA PRO A 77 7.29 0.67 1.98
C PRO A 77 7.40 0.39 3.48
N ILE A 78 6.34 0.69 4.23
CA ILE A 78 6.29 0.35 5.66
C ILE A 78 6.35 -1.16 5.85
N ILE A 79 7.18 -1.58 6.81
CA ILE A 79 7.25 -2.96 7.27
C ILE A 79 6.35 -3.07 8.51
N TRP A 80 5.23 -3.76 8.36
CA TRP A 80 4.30 -4.01 9.45
C TRP A 80 4.85 -5.10 10.37
N LYS A 81 4.96 -4.79 11.66
CA LYS A 81 5.34 -5.73 12.72
C LYS A 81 4.10 -6.10 13.52
N LYS A 82 3.99 -7.37 13.89
CA LYS A 82 2.91 -7.84 14.76
C LYS A 82 2.95 -7.03 16.07
N PRO A 83 1.81 -6.51 16.55
CA PRO A 83 1.70 -5.87 17.85
C PRO A 83 2.10 -6.79 19.00
#